data_AF-A0A1V4X203-F1
#
_entry.id   AF-A0A1V4X203-F1
#
_cell.length_a   1.000
_cell.length_b   1.000
_cell.length_c   1.000
_cell.angle_alpha   90.00
_cell.angle_beta   90.00
_cell.angle_gamma   90.00
#
_symmetry.space_group_name_H-M   'P 1'
#
loop_
_entity.id
_entity.type
_entity.pdbx_description
1 polymer ?
#
loop_
_entity_poly.entity_id
_entity_poly.type
_entity_poly.pdbx_seq_one_letter_code
_entity_poly.pdbx_strand_id
1 'polypeptide(L)'
;MPLQANPESRKTDILLKAGVSRRHVNASRTDIEAKRWALLEGFKSGSSYFLFGIPGTGKTHMAVALMRETISSPDTMRFVTMADLLLKIKATFEPCADESETYVINHYSKVPCLILDDIGVEKPTEWTLQTLYTIIDRRYRNMEQTVFTSNLSLKELADRLGERIPSRIAEMCGPDNILHITGPDRRLERR
;
A
#
# COMPACT_ATOMS: atom_id res chain seq x y z
N MET A 1 -36.84 -4.51 12.58
CA MET A 1 -35.99 -3.29 12.58
C MET A 1 -34.58 -3.72 12.21
N PRO A 2 -33.91 -3.12 11.21
CA PRO A 2 -32.54 -3.50 10.90
C PRO A 2 -31.62 -3.02 12.04
N LEU A 3 -30.83 -3.94 12.59
CA LEU A 3 -29.74 -3.64 13.51
C LEU A 3 -28.82 -2.61 12.83
N GLN A 4 -28.78 -1.38 13.37
CA GLN A 4 -27.77 -0.40 12.95
C GLN A 4 -26.40 -0.98 13.31
N ALA A 5 -25.64 -1.37 12.29
CA ALA A 5 -24.28 -1.86 12.49
C ALA A 5 -23.44 -0.80 13.22
N ASN A 6 -22.73 -1.21 14.26
CA ASN A 6 -21.81 -0.37 15.01
C ASN A 6 -20.83 0.34 14.04
N PRO A 7 -20.59 1.66 14.15
CA PRO A 7 -19.65 2.38 13.30
C PRO A 7 -18.28 1.70 13.15
N GLU A 8 -17.78 1.07 14.23
CA GLU A 8 -16.52 0.32 14.22
C GLU A 8 -16.59 -0.99 13.43
N SER A 9 -17.71 -1.71 13.49
CA SER A 9 -17.88 -2.92 12.66
C SER A 9 -17.99 -2.56 11.18
N ARG A 10 -18.67 -1.44 10.87
CA ARG A 10 -18.78 -0.94 9.50
C ARG A 10 -17.43 -0.54 8.89
N LYS A 11 -16.56 0.16 9.63
CA LYS A 11 -15.20 0.50 9.15
C LYS A 11 -14.37 -0.75 8.89
N THR A 12 -14.41 -1.70 9.82
CA THR A 12 -13.71 -3.00 9.68
C THR A 12 -14.15 -3.73 8.40
N ASP A 13 -15.46 -3.79 8.13
CA ASP A 13 -15.98 -4.41 6.90
C ASP A 13 -15.51 -3.70 5.62
N ILE A 14 -15.46 -2.36 5.65
CA ILE A 14 -14.97 -1.56 4.52
C ILE A 14 -13.49 -1.84 4.25
N LEU A 15 -12.65 -1.89 5.29
CA LEU A 15 -11.22 -2.21 5.16
C LEU A 15 -10.99 -3.61 4.60
N LEU A 16 -11.74 -4.61 5.09
CA LEU A 16 -11.66 -5.98 4.57
C LEU A 16 -12.02 -6.02 3.07
N LYS A 17 -13.11 -5.35 2.67
CA LYS A 17 -13.51 -5.24 1.25
C LYS A 17 -12.50 -4.49 0.39
N ALA A 18 -11.76 -3.57 0.98
CA ALA A 18 -10.70 -2.81 0.32
C ALA A 18 -9.38 -3.59 0.18
N GLY A 19 -9.26 -4.79 0.77
CA GLY A 19 -8.12 -5.70 0.63
C GLY A 19 -7.25 -5.84 1.88
N VAL A 20 -7.57 -5.16 2.98
CA VAL A 20 -6.80 -5.26 4.24
C VAL A 20 -7.01 -6.63 4.87
N SER A 21 -5.93 -7.29 5.27
CA SER A 21 -6.03 -8.60 5.95
C SER A 21 -6.56 -8.46 7.39
N ARG A 22 -7.19 -9.53 7.90
CA ARG A 22 -7.69 -9.59 9.29
C ARG A 22 -6.59 -9.31 10.33
N ARG A 23 -5.32 -9.55 10.00
CA ARG A 23 -4.18 -9.26 10.87
C ARG A 23 -3.99 -7.76 11.11
N HIS A 24 -4.29 -6.93 10.11
CA HIS A 24 -4.02 -5.50 10.14
C HIS A 24 -5.29 -4.65 10.30
N VAL A 25 -6.47 -5.25 10.15
CA VAL A 25 -7.76 -4.52 10.16
C VAL A 25 -7.98 -3.69 11.42
N ASN A 26 -7.45 -4.10 12.56
CA ASN A 26 -7.56 -3.38 13.83
C ASN A 26 -6.52 -2.27 14.01
N ALA A 27 -5.74 -1.94 12.99
CA ALA A 27 -4.77 -0.85 13.09
C ALA A 27 -5.47 0.48 13.33
N SER A 28 -5.04 1.18 14.38
CA SER A 28 -5.65 2.43 14.82
C SER A 28 -4.60 3.52 14.95
N ARG A 29 -5.01 4.76 14.72
CA ARG A 29 -4.19 5.95 15.01
C ARG A 29 -3.72 5.97 16.47
N THR A 30 -4.54 5.48 17.40
CA THR A 30 -4.23 5.46 18.84
C THR A 30 -3.02 4.58 19.17
N ASP A 31 -2.71 3.61 18.32
CA ASP A 31 -1.60 2.67 18.51
C ASP A 31 -0.28 3.24 17.98
N ILE A 32 -0.30 4.44 17.38
CA ILE A 32 0.82 5.08 16.72
C ILE A 32 1.25 6.30 17.53
N GLU A 33 2.55 6.38 17.84
CA GLU A 33 3.17 7.55 18.49
C GLU A 33 2.80 8.84 17.74
N ALA A 34 2.33 9.86 18.47
CA ALA A 34 1.85 11.12 17.88
C ALA A 34 2.87 11.77 16.94
N LYS A 35 4.17 11.70 17.28
CA LYS A 35 5.25 12.22 16.42
C LYS A 35 5.30 11.52 15.06
N ARG A 36 5.07 10.20 15.02
CA ARG A 36 5.09 9.43 13.77
C ARG A 36 3.86 9.74 12.94
N TRP A 37 2.72 9.91 13.60
CA TRP A 37 1.48 10.28 12.93
C TRP A 37 1.55 11.67 12.29
N ALA A 38 2.20 12.63 12.95
CA ALA A 38 2.39 13.98 12.41
C ALA A 38 3.10 13.99 11.05
N LEU A 39 4.00 13.02 10.79
CA LEU A 39 4.67 12.89 9.49
C LEU A 39 3.71 12.59 8.33
N LEU A 40 2.48 12.13 8.61
CA LEU A 40 1.48 11.76 7.62
C LEU A 40 0.38 12.83 7.46
N GLU A 41 0.57 14.04 8.00
CA GLU A 41 -0.47 15.07 8.00
C GLU A 41 -0.88 15.55 6.60
N GLY A 42 0.06 15.56 5.64
CA GLY A 42 -0.17 15.90 4.24
C GLY A 42 -1.04 14.90 3.48
N PHE A 43 -1.30 13.72 4.04
CA PHE A 43 -2.07 12.68 3.37
C PHE A 43 -3.48 13.14 3.00
N LYS A 44 -4.18 13.90 3.86
CA LYS A 44 -5.52 14.40 3.53
C LYS A 44 -5.53 15.42 2.39
N SER A 45 -4.37 15.99 2.07
CA SER A 45 -4.16 16.93 0.97
C SER A 45 -3.73 16.24 -0.34
N GLY A 46 -3.71 14.90 -0.37
CA GLY A 46 -3.37 14.12 -1.56
C GLY A 46 -1.90 13.69 -1.67
N SER A 47 -1.07 13.94 -0.65
CA SER A 47 0.35 13.52 -0.67
C SER A 47 0.50 12.00 -0.69
N SER A 48 1.43 11.52 -1.51
CA SER A 48 1.89 10.12 -1.52
C SER A 48 3.04 9.93 -0.54
N TYR A 49 3.21 8.71 -0.02
CA TYR A 49 4.22 8.41 1.01
C TYR A 49 4.99 7.14 0.70
N PHE A 50 6.28 7.13 1.01
CA PHE A 50 7.11 5.95 1.00
C PHE A 50 7.62 5.66 2.40
N LEU A 51 7.09 4.60 3.03
CA LEU A 51 7.47 4.18 4.37
C LEU A 51 8.47 3.03 4.26
N PHE A 52 9.70 3.21 4.74
CA PHE A 52 10.72 2.16 4.71
C PHE A 52 11.43 1.96 6.05
N GLY A 53 12.15 0.86 6.20
CA GLY A 53 12.87 0.50 7.43
C GLY A 53 12.78 -1.00 7.72
N ILE A 54 13.36 -1.46 8.82
CA ILE A 54 13.42 -2.91 9.11
C ILE A 54 12.03 -3.54 9.31
N PRO A 55 11.88 -4.86 9.09
CA PRO A 55 10.63 -5.56 9.38
C PRO A 55 10.14 -5.32 10.82
N GLY A 56 8.83 -5.25 10.99
CA GLY A 56 8.24 -5.13 12.33
C GLY A 56 8.21 -3.74 12.96
N THR A 57 8.74 -2.70 12.29
CA THR A 57 8.69 -1.31 12.80
C THR A 57 7.33 -0.62 12.71
N GLY A 58 6.34 -1.27 12.08
CA GLY A 58 4.95 -0.80 12.02
C GLY A 58 4.53 -0.09 10.73
N LYS A 59 5.32 -0.14 9.64
CA LYS A 59 4.99 0.51 8.35
C LYS A 59 3.59 0.16 7.82
N THR A 60 3.29 -1.12 7.66
CA THR A 60 1.96 -1.60 7.23
C THR A 60 0.86 -1.16 8.20
N HIS A 61 1.14 -1.19 9.50
CA HIS A 61 0.18 -0.77 10.52
C HIS A 61 -0.14 0.73 10.41
N MET A 62 0.88 1.57 10.17
CA MET A 62 0.70 3.00 9.90
C MET A 62 -0.10 3.24 8.62
N ALA A 63 0.21 2.54 7.54
CA ALA A 63 -0.52 2.67 6.27
C ALA A 63 -2.00 2.28 6.42
N VAL A 64 -2.30 1.16 7.12
CA VAL A 64 -3.67 0.73 7.36
C VAL A 64 -4.41 1.64 8.36
N ALA A 65 -3.75 2.16 9.39
CA ALA A 65 -4.35 3.15 10.28
C ALA A 65 -4.71 4.44 9.53
N LEU A 66 -3.85 4.88 8.61
CA LEU A 66 -4.13 6.01 7.71
C LEU A 66 -5.36 5.76 6.85
N MET A 67 -5.45 4.56 6.26
CA MET A 67 -6.63 4.10 5.53
C MET A 67 -7.88 4.12 6.41
N ARG A 68 -7.83 3.58 7.63
CA ARG A 68 -8.97 3.52 8.56
C ARG A 68 -9.51 4.90 8.94
N GLU A 69 -8.63 5.89 9.02
CA GLU A 69 -8.98 7.28 9.35
C GLU A 69 -9.59 8.06 8.19
N THR A 70 -9.37 7.61 6.95
CA THR A 70 -9.70 8.40 5.74
C THR A 70 -10.67 7.69 4.80
N ILE A 71 -10.77 6.37 4.86
CA ILE A 71 -11.63 5.58 4.00
C ILE A 71 -13.10 5.90 4.25
N SER A 72 -13.80 6.28 3.19
CA SER A 72 -15.24 6.56 3.22
C SER A 72 -16.06 5.44 2.58
N SER A 73 -15.50 4.75 1.58
CA SER A 73 -16.08 3.58 0.94
C SER A 73 -15.01 2.59 0.45
N PRO A 74 -15.38 1.32 0.20
CA PRO A 74 -14.46 0.31 -0.35
C PRO A 74 -13.87 0.64 -1.72
N ASP A 75 -14.40 1.65 -2.42
CA ASP A 75 -13.99 2.02 -3.77
C ASP A 75 -13.06 3.24 -3.80
N THR A 76 -12.98 3.98 -2.69
CA THR A 76 -12.08 5.15 -2.56
C THR A 76 -10.62 4.77 -2.31
N MET A 77 -10.38 3.62 -1.69
CA MET A 77 -9.03 3.18 -1.33
C MET A 77 -8.89 1.67 -1.51
N ARG A 78 -7.71 1.22 -1.90
CA ARG A 78 -7.38 -0.22 -1.99
C ARG A 78 -6.07 -0.51 -1.28
N PHE A 79 -6.00 -1.67 -0.65
CA PHE A 79 -4.78 -2.25 -0.08
C PHE A 79 -4.42 -3.51 -0.85
N VAL A 80 -3.15 -3.64 -1.22
CA VAL A 80 -2.61 -4.86 -1.82
C VAL A 80 -1.14 -5.01 -1.44
N THR A 81 -0.71 -6.24 -1.14
CA THR A 81 0.73 -6.51 -1.00
C THR A 81 1.35 -6.65 -2.39
N MET A 82 2.65 -6.36 -2.53
CA MET A 82 3.34 -6.60 -3.80
C MET A 82 3.23 -8.07 -4.21
N ALA A 83 3.34 -9.02 -3.27
CA ALA A 83 3.19 -10.44 -3.55
C ALA A 83 1.81 -10.78 -4.14
N ASP A 84 0.73 -10.32 -3.51
CA ASP A 84 -0.63 -10.58 -3.99
C ASP A 84 -0.90 -9.92 -5.35
N LEU A 85 -0.37 -8.72 -5.57
CA LEU A 85 -0.49 -8.04 -6.86
C LEU A 85 0.23 -8.84 -7.96
N LEU A 86 1.45 -9.31 -7.71
CA LEU A 86 2.19 -10.13 -8.67
C LEU A 86 1.49 -11.46 -8.96
N LEU A 87 0.86 -12.08 -7.95
CA LEU A 87 0.05 -13.30 -8.13
C LEU A 87 -1.19 -13.03 -8.99
N LYS A 88 -1.92 -11.94 -8.72
CA LYS A 88 -3.07 -11.51 -9.52
C LYS A 88 -2.68 -11.26 -10.97
N ILE A 89 -1.57 -10.57 -11.19
CA ILE A 89 -1.01 -10.34 -12.52
C ILE A 89 -0.72 -11.69 -13.20
N LYS A 90 0.02 -12.60 -12.57
CA LYS A 90 0.31 -13.94 -13.13
C LYS A 90 -0.95 -14.72 -13.48
N ALA A 91 -1.97 -14.68 -12.63
CA ALA A 91 -3.22 -15.41 -12.83
C ALA A 91 -3.98 -14.97 -14.10
N THR A 92 -3.81 -13.72 -14.57
CA THR A 92 -4.53 -13.24 -15.77
C THR A 92 -4.10 -13.91 -17.07
N PHE A 93 -3.06 -14.75 -17.03
CA PHE A 93 -2.50 -15.45 -18.20
C PHE A 93 -2.80 -16.94 -18.19
N GLU A 94 -3.48 -17.43 -17.15
CA GLU A 94 -3.94 -18.82 -17.14
C GLU A 94 -5.05 -19.01 -18.19
N PRO A 95 -5.14 -20.17 -18.86
CA PRO A 95 -6.11 -20.41 -19.94
C PRO A 95 -7.58 -20.18 -19.56
N CYS A 96 -7.89 -20.21 -18.26
CA CYS A 96 -9.23 -19.99 -17.70
C CYS A 96 -9.24 -18.80 -16.73
N ALA A 97 -8.43 -17.77 -16.97
CA ALA A 97 -8.34 -16.61 -16.10
C ALA A 97 -9.69 -15.89 -15.94
N ASP A 98 -10.10 -15.67 -14.69
CA ASP A 98 -11.33 -14.93 -14.35
C ASP A 98 -11.22 -13.43 -14.67
N GLU A 99 -10.01 -12.89 -14.66
CA GLU A 99 -9.71 -11.47 -14.89
C GLU A 99 -8.67 -11.30 -15.99
N SER A 100 -8.85 -10.28 -16.83
CA SER A 100 -7.84 -9.90 -17.82
C SER A 100 -6.73 -9.03 -17.22
N GLU A 101 -5.53 -9.08 -17.79
CA GLU A 101 -4.42 -8.21 -17.40
C GLU A 101 -4.82 -6.73 -17.44
N THR A 102 -5.57 -6.34 -18.46
CA THR A 102 -6.07 -4.97 -18.62
C THR A 102 -7.01 -4.57 -17.47
N TYR A 103 -7.83 -5.49 -16.98
CA TYR A 103 -8.68 -5.24 -15.83
C TYR A 103 -7.84 -5.00 -14.57
N VAL A 104 -6.87 -5.88 -14.27
CA VAL A 104 -5.98 -5.74 -13.10
C VAL A 104 -5.22 -4.42 -13.14
N ILE A 105 -4.60 -4.08 -14.28
CA ILE A 105 -3.89 -2.82 -14.44
C ILE A 105 -4.83 -1.64 -14.19
N ASN A 106 -6.02 -1.63 -14.82
CA ASN A 106 -6.96 -0.52 -14.65
C ASN A 106 -7.49 -0.41 -13.21
N HIS A 107 -7.75 -1.55 -12.56
CA HIS A 107 -8.25 -1.60 -11.19
C HIS A 107 -7.28 -0.93 -10.21
N TYR A 108 -5.99 -1.27 -10.29
CA TYR A 108 -4.97 -0.70 -9.41
C TYR A 108 -4.44 0.66 -9.87
N SER A 109 -4.52 1.00 -11.15
CA SER A 109 -4.10 2.32 -11.65
C SER A 109 -5.13 3.44 -11.41
N LYS A 110 -6.43 3.12 -11.33
CA LYS A 110 -7.50 4.15 -11.29
C LYS A 110 -8.15 4.33 -9.92
N VAL A 111 -7.84 3.46 -8.94
CA VAL A 111 -8.35 3.67 -7.58
C VAL A 111 -7.80 5.01 -7.04
N PRO A 112 -8.64 5.87 -6.41
CA PRO A 112 -8.19 7.18 -5.94
C PRO A 112 -7.00 7.12 -4.97
N CYS A 113 -7.00 6.15 -4.06
CA CYS A 113 -5.83 5.86 -3.23
C CYS A 113 -5.45 4.37 -3.26
N LEU A 114 -4.17 4.09 -3.47
CA LEU A 114 -3.63 2.73 -3.39
C LEU A 114 -2.62 2.65 -2.25
N ILE A 115 -2.72 1.62 -1.44
CA ILE A 115 -1.66 1.18 -0.53
C ILE A 115 -1.03 -0.04 -1.14
N LEU A 116 0.24 0.09 -1.54
CA LEU A 116 1.06 -0.99 -2.08
C LEU A 116 2.11 -1.39 -1.03
N ASP A 117 1.85 -2.51 -0.37
CA ASP A 117 2.59 -2.96 0.81
C ASP A 117 3.73 -3.92 0.45
N ASP A 118 4.82 -3.87 1.23
CA ASP A 118 5.96 -4.78 1.18
C ASP A 118 6.66 -4.86 -0.20
N ILE A 119 6.89 -3.70 -0.82
CA ILE A 119 7.64 -3.60 -2.08
C ILE A 119 9.07 -4.11 -1.90
N GLY A 120 9.54 -4.89 -2.87
CA GLY A 120 10.92 -5.40 -2.90
C GLY A 120 11.17 -6.62 -2.02
N VAL A 121 10.12 -7.22 -1.43
CA VAL A 121 10.25 -8.51 -0.72
C VAL A 121 10.42 -9.67 -1.73
N GLU A 122 9.69 -9.61 -2.84
CA GLU A 122 9.72 -10.63 -3.90
C GLU A 122 10.80 -10.35 -4.95
N LYS A 123 11.16 -11.36 -5.74
CA LYS A 123 11.91 -11.18 -7.00
C LYS A 123 10.92 -11.37 -8.16
N PRO A 124 10.37 -10.28 -8.72
CA PRO A 124 9.43 -10.39 -9.82
C PRO A 124 10.11 -10.95 -11.07
N THR A 125 9.36 -11.62 -11.93
CA THR A 125 9.81 -11.88 -13.31
C THR A 125 9.81 -10.56 -14.08
N GLU A 126 10.63 -10.46 -15.14
CA GLU A 126 10.72 -9.27 -15.98
C GLU A 126 9.34 -8.77 -16.44
N TRP A 127 8.48 -9.68 -16.86
CA TRP A 127 7.13 -9.33 -17.29
C TRP A 127 6.24 -8.80 -16.14
N THR A 128 6.25 -9.46 -14.97
CA THR A 128 5.48 -8.94 -13.82
C THR A 128 6.01 -7.58 -13.34
N LEU A 129 7.31 -7.34 -13.48
CA LEU A 129 7.96 -6.06 -13.19
C LEU A 129 7.50 -4.97 -14.17
N GLN A 130 7.39 -5.27 -15.46
CA GLN A 130 6.85 -4.35 -16.47
C GLN A 130 5.38 -3.98 -16.19
N THR A 131 4.58 -4.96 -15.77
CA THR A 131 3.17 -4.72 -15.40
C THR A 131 3.07 -3.84 -14.15
N LEU A 132 3.88 -4.14 -13.11
CA LEU A 132 3.98 -3.30 -11.92
C LEU A 132 4.41 -1.87 -12.25
N TYR A 133 5.45 -1.72 -13.08
CA TYR A 133 5.90 -0.42 -13.55
C TYR A 133 4.77 0.33 -14.27
N THR A 134 4.01 -0.36 -15.13
CA THR A 134 2.86 0.23 -15.84
C THR A 134 1.79 0.75 -14.87
N ILE A 135 1.51 0.01 -13.79
CA ILE A 135 0.56 0.43 -12.76
C ILE A 135 1.06 1.72 -12.08
N ILE A 136 2.31 1.72 -11.60
CA ILE A 136 2.93 2.86 -10.89
C ILE A 136 3.03 4.08 -11.81
N ASP A 137 3.48 3.91 -13.05
CA ASP A 137 3.62 5.00 -14.03
C ASP A 137 2.27 5.64 -14.39
N ARG A 138 1.20 4.84 -14.54
CA ARG A 138 -0.15 5.38 -14.75
C ARG A 138 -0.64 6.19 -13.55
N ARG A 139 -0.38 5.72 -12.33
CA ARG A 139 -0.73 6.45 -11.10
C ARG A 139 0.05 7.76 -11.00
N TYR A 140 1.35 7.72 -11.28
CA TYR A 140 2.19 8.91 -11.36
C TYR A 140 1.64 9.94 -12.35
N ARG A 141 1.37 9.53 -13.60
CA ARG A 141 0.87 10.45 -14.64
C ARG A 141 -0.51 11.03 -14.36
N ASN A 142 -1.35 10.29 -13.64
CA ASN A 142 -2.69 10.72 -13.26
C ASN A 142 -2.73 11.39 -11.89
N MET A 143 -1.59 11.60 -11.23
CA MET A 143 -1.50 12.19 -9.89
C MET A 143 -2.32 11.44 -8.83
N GLU A 144 -2.43 10.11 -8.98
CA GLU A 144 -3.23 9.26 -8.09
C GLU A 144 -2.44 8.95 -6.82
N GLN A 145 -3.07 9.23 -5.68
CA GLN A 145 -2.42 9.14 -4.37
C GLN A 145 -1.99 7.71 -4.06
N THR A 146 -0.74 7.51 -3.59
CA THR A 146 -0.23 6.17 -3.29
C THR A 146 0.61 6.14 -2.02
N VAL A 147 0.36 5.15 -1.16
CA VAL A 147 1.20 4.84 0.00
C VAL A 147 1.95 3.56 -0.30
N PHE A 148 3.27 3.66 -0.25
CA PHE A 148 4.18 2.55 -0.47
C PHE A 148 4.80 2.14 0.85
N THR A 149 4.94 0.84 1.09
CA THR A 149 5.78 0.34 2.19
C THR A 149 6.86 -0.58 1.66
N SER A 150 8.04 -0.56 2.28
CA SER A 150 9.13 -1.46 1.91
C SER A 150 10.05 -1.75 3.10
N ASN A 151 10.74 -2.89 3.08
CA ASN A 151 11.86 -3.13 3.98
C ASN A 151 13.19 -2.57 3.45
N LEU A 152 13.18 -2.06 2.22
CA LEU A 152 14.33 -1.54 1.49
C LEU A 152 14.18 -0.03 1.30
N SER A 153 15.29 0.70 1.34
CA SER A 153 15.38 2.07 0.86
C SER A 153 15.17 2.15 -0.66
N LEU A 154 14.92 3.35 -1.18
CA LEU A 154 14.79 3.54 -2.64
C LEU A 154 16.04 3.12 -3.42
N LYS A 155 17.23 3.28 -2.83
CA LYS A 155 18.48 2.83 -3.42
C LYS A 155 18.54 1.30 -3.52
N GLU A 156 18.23 0.60 -2.43
CA GLU A 156 18.19 -0.87 -2.42
C GLU A 156 17.07 -1.41 -3.31
N LEU A 157 15.95 -0.68 -3.46
CA LEU A 157 14.92 -1.01 -4.44
C LEU A 157 15.42 -0.85 -5.87
N ALA A 158 16.28 0.14 -6.16
CA ALA A 158 16.84 0.33 -7.50
C ALA A 158 17.74 -0.84 -7.88
N ASP A 159 18.55 -1.33 -6.93
CA ASP A 159 19.40 -2.51 -7.12
C ASP A 159 18.56 -3.77 -7.39
N ARG A 160 17.34 -3.85 -6.87
CA ARG A 160 16.49 -5.04 -6.93
C ARG A 160 15.45 -5.03 -8.05
N LEU A 161 14.87 -3.87 -8.35
CA LEU A 161 13.75 -3.70 -9.28
C LEU A 161 14.11 -2.85 -10.51
N GLY A 162 15.35 -2.37 -10.59
CA GLY A 162 15.79 -1.38 -11.56
C GLY A 162 15.38 0.05 -11.17
N GLU A 163 15.99 1.05 -11.82
CA GLU A 163 15.88 2.46 -11.41
C GLU A 163 14.50 3.08 -11.63
N ARG A 164 13.73 2.58 -12.59
CA ARG A 164 12.49 3.22 -13.05
C ARG A 164 11.40 3.25 -11.97
N ILE A 165 11.24 2.18 -11.21
CA ILE A 165 10.20 2.09 -10.17
C ILE A 165 10.53 3.01 -8.98
N PRO A 166 11.72 2.93 -8.35
CA PRO A 166 12.08 3.82 -7.25
C PRO A 166 12.11 5.29 -7.66
N SER A 167 12.54 5.60 -8.89
CA SER A 167 12.49 6.97 -9.43
C SER A 167 11.07 7.52 -9.44
N ARG A 168 10.09 6.76 -9.95
CA ARG A 168 8.67 7.16 -9.92
C ARG A 168 8.13 7.29 -8.50
N ILE A 169 8.46 6.34 -7.62
CA ILE A 169 8.05 6.41 -6.20
C ILE A 169 8.61 7.68 -5.55
N ALA A 170 9.88 8.02 -5.78
CA ALA A 170 10.52 9.20 -5.23
C ALA A 170 9.84 10.50 -5.71
N GLU A 171 9.55 10.60 -7.00
CA GLU A 171 8.84 11.75 -7.59
C GLU A 171 7.41 11.88 -7.05
N MET A 172 6.67 10.76 -6.95
CA MET A 172 5.31 10.76 -6.41
C MET A 172 5.25 11.24 -4.96
N CYS A 173 6.20 10.82 -4.12
CA CYS A 173 6.19 11.16 -2.69
C CYS A 173 6.78 12.55 -2.44
N GLY A 174 7.83 12.92 -3.17
CA GLY A 174 8.66 14.07 -2.84
C GLY A 174 9.58 13.78 -1.64
N PRO A 175 10.59 14.63 -1.41
CA PRO A 175 11.65 14.37 -0.42
C PRO A 175 11.11 14.29 1.02
N ASP A 176 10.10 15.10 1.36
CA ASP A 176 9.57 15.20 2.72
C ASP A 176 8.68 14.01 3.12
N ASN A 177 8.22 13.22 2.15
CA ASN A 177 7.32 12.09 2.39
C ASN A 177 7.99 10.71 2.19
N ILE A 178 9.32 10.70 2.08
CA ILE A 178 10.16 9.49 2.12
C ILE A 178 10.57 9.26 3.57
N LEU A 179 9.83 8.41 4.27
CA LEU A 179 9.89 8.27 5.72
C LEU A 179 10.62 6.99 6.14
N HIS A 180 11.75 7.14 6.83
CA HIS A 180 12.44 6.03 7.48
C HIS A 180 11.78 5.73 8.85
N ILE A 181 11.02 4.65 8.92
CA ILE A 181 10.35 4.17 10.11
C ILE A 181 11.29 3.26 10.91
N THR A 182 11.86 3.81 11.97
CA THR A 182 12.75 3.11 12.90
C THR A 182 12.00 2.59 14.15
N GLY A 183 12.64 1.71 14.91
CA GLY A 183 12.12 1.15 16.16
C GLY A 183 12.42 -0.34 16.29
N PRO A 184 12.07 -0.95 17.44
CA PRO A 184 12.21 -2.39 17.63
C PRO A 184 11.23 -3.15 16.73
N ASP A 185 11.54 -4.43 16.49
CA ASP A 185 10.58 -5.34 15.86
C ASP A 185 9.47 -5.68 16.86
N ARG A 186 8.36 -4.94 16.76
CA ARG A 186 7.17 -5.11 17.62
C ARG A 186 6.46 -6.46 17.39
N ARG A 187 6.82 -7.23 16.35
CA ARG A 187 6.30 -8.59 16.15
C ARG A 187 6.94 -9.58 17.12
N LEU A 188 8.16 -9.31 17.59
CA LEU A 188 8.88 -10.15 18.56
C LEU A 188 8.51 -9.82 20.00
N GLU A 189 8.08 -8.59 20.28
CA GLU A 189 7.65 -8.14 21.62
C GLU A 189 6.25 -8.63 22.02
N ARG A 190 5.43 -9.07 21.05
CA ARG A 190 4.05 -9.56 21.27
C ARG A 190 3.94 -11.07 21.48
N ARG A 191 5.04 -11.77 21.80
CA ARG A 191 5.05 -13.21 22.13
C ARG A 191 5.08 -13.45 23.63
#